data_AF-A0A352R3Z9-F1
#
_entry.id   AF-A0A352R3Z9-F1
#
_cell.length_a   1.000
_cell.length_b   1.000
_cell.length_c   1.000
_cell.angle_alpha   90.00
_cell.angle_beta   90.00
_cell.angle_gamma   90.00
#
_symmetry.space_group_name_H-M   'P 1'
#
loop_
_entity.id
_entity.type
_entity.pdbx_description
1 polymer ?
#
loop_
_entity_poly.entity_id
_entity_poly.type
_entity_poly.pdbx_seq_one_letter_code
_entity_poly.pdbx_strand_id
1 'polypeptide(L)'
;SEQQVDELFKEAISNKGFNLTVDLEAGYIKGAQIGDINFSVDNFRRHCLLNGLDDIGLTLEQSDFIKQYEAKRKAQAPWLFAE
;
A
#
# COMPACT_ATOMS: atom_id res chain seq x y z
N SER A 1 -11.04 17.95 0.42
CA SER A 1 -11.87 18.65 1.44
C SER A 1 -13.19 17.92 1.58
N GLU A 2 -13.96 18.18 2.65
CA GLU A 2 -15.30 17.58 2.82
C GLU A 2 -16.21 17.89 1.62
N GLN A 3 -16.16 19.13 1.10
CA GLN A 3 -16.93 19.52 -0.08
C GLN A 3 -16.63 18.65 -1.32
N GLN A 4 -15.35 18.36 -1.60
CA GLN A 4 -14.97 17.51 -2.73
C GLN A 4 -15.52 16.08 -2.56
N VAL A 5 -15.56 15.58 -1.32
CA VAL A 5 -16.11 14.26 -1.03
C VAL A 5 -17.62 14.23 -1.28
N ASP A 6 -18.35 15.25 -0.82
CA ASP A 6 -19.79 15.37 -1.04
C ASP A 6 -20.14 15.46 -2.54
N GLU A 7 -19.33 16.17 -3.32
CA GLU A 7 -19.49 16.28 -4.78
C GLU A 7 -19.30 14.92 -5.46
N LEU A 8 -18.25 14.18 -5.10
CA LEU A 8 -18.03 12.81 -5.61
C LEU A 8 -19.20 11.87 -5.27
N PHE A 9 -19.76 11.97 -4.06
CA PHE A 9 -20.94 11.17 -3.69
C PHE A 9 -22.17 11.53 -4.52
N LYS A 10 -22.44 12.82 -4.74
CA LYS A 10 -23.55 13.26 -5.58
C LYS A 10 -23.42 12.75 -7.02
N GLU A 11 -22.21 12.80 -7.57
CA GLU A 11 -21.93 12.28 -8.91
C GLU A 11 -22.15 10.76 -8.99
N ALA A 12 -21.63 10.00 -8.02
CA ALA A 12 -21.78 8.55 -7.96
C ALA A 12 -23.25 8.10 -7.85
N ILE A 13 -24.08 8.84 -7.10
CA ILE A 13 -25.51 8.55 -6.95
C ILE A 13 -26.29 8.89 -8.22
N SER A 14 -25.94 10.00 -8.88
CA SER A 14 -26.67 10.51 -10.05
C SER A 14 -26.33 9.77 -11.34
N ASN A 15 -25.10 9.26 -11.46
CA ASN A 15 -24.58 8.62 -12.67
C ASN A 15 -24.38 7.12 -12.47
N LYS A 16 -25.32 6.31 -12.99
CA LYS A 16 -25.19 4.86 -12.99
C LYS A 16 -23.96 4.44 -13.82
N GLY A 17 -23.02 3.74 -13.18
CA GLY A 17 -21.74 3.35 -13.83
C GLY A 17 -20.64 4.41 -13.72
N PHE A 18 -20.76 5.34 -12.77
CA PHE A 18 -19.70 6.28 -12.43
C PHE A 18 -18.38 5.55 -12.12
N ASN A 19 -17.29 6.00 -12.76
CA ASN A 19 -15.96 5.45 -12.61
C ASN A 19 -14.98 6.58 -12.31
N LEU A 20 -14.01 6.29 -11.44
CA LEU A 20 -12.91 7.18 -11.11
C LEU A 20 -11.60 6.42 -11.24
N THR A 21 -10.53 7.14 -11.57
CA THR A 21 -9.17 6.61 -11.56
C THR A 21 -8.40 7.27 -10.42
N VAL A 22 -7.87 6.47 -9.49
CA VAL A 22 -7.01 6.95 -8.41
C VAL A 22 -5.57 6.62 -8.77
N ASP A 23 -4.78 7.65 -9.06
CA ASP A 23 -3.36 7.53 -9.34
C ASP A 23 -2.58 7.78 -8.05
N LEU A 24 -2.18 6.69 -7.38
CA LEU A 24 -1.43 6.78 -6.13
C LEU A 24 -0.01 7.31 -6.36
N GLU A 25 0.60 7.03 -7.50
CA GLU A 25 1.98 7.47 -7.80
C GLU A 25 2.03 8.96 -8.08
N ALA A 26 1.10 9.48 -8.87
CA ALA A 26 1.03 10.92 -9.13
C ALA A 26 0.29 11.69 -8.03
N GLY A 27 -0.52 11.03 -7.19
CA GLY A 27 -1.21 11.64 -6.06
C GLY A 27 -2.46 12.43 -6.45
N TYR A 28 -3.20 11.99 -7.48
CA TYR A 28 -4.45 12.63 -7.88
C TYR A 28 -5.56 11.62 -8.22
N ILE A 29 -6.80 12.08 -8.20
CA ILE A 29 -7.98 11.36 -8.66
C ILE A 29 -8.48 12.02 -9.94
N LYS A 30 -8.73 11.21 -10.98
CA LYS A 30 -9.27 11.61 -12.29
C LYS A 30 -10.68 11.07 -12.50
N GLY A 31 -11.45 11.77 -13.33
CA GLY A 31 -12.77 11.34 -13.79
C GLY A 31 -13.95 11.94 -13.04
N ALA A 32 -13.69 12.83 -12.07
CA ALA A 32 -14.74 13.61 -11.41
C ALA A 32 -15.14 14.81 -12.29
N GLN A 33 -16.41 15.24 -12.23
CA GLN A 33 -16.85 16.43 -12.97
C GLN A 33 -16.20 17.71 -12.45
N ILE A 34 -15.86 17.74 -11.16
CA ILE A 34 -15.16 18.85 -10.51
C ILE A 34 -13.68 18.97 -10.91
N GLY A 35 -13.18 18.07 -11.75
CA GLY A 35 -11.81 18.04 -12.24
C GLY A 35 -10.89 17.14 -11.42
N ASP A 36 -9.59 17.26 -11.66
CA ASP A 36 -8.56 16.45 -11.00
C ASP A 36 -8.42 16.86 -9.53
N ILE A 37 -8.47 15.88 -8.63
CA ILE A 37 -8.42 16.10 -7.17
C ILE A 37 -7.08 15.60 -6.65
N ASN A 38 -6.24 16.51 -6.15
CA ASN A 38 -4.99 16.13 -5.50
C ASN A 38 -5.26 15.53 -4.11
N PHE A 39 -4.49 14.50 -3.75
CA PHE A 39 -4.50 13.91 -2.42
C PHE A 39 -3.09 13.54 -1.97
N SER A 40 -2.90 13.41 -0.67
CA SER A 40 -1.64 12.96 -0.07
C SER A 40 -1.89 11.81 0.87
N VAL A 41 -0.98 10.85 0.88
CA VAL A 41 -0.93 9.76 1.85
C VAL A 41 0.41 9.82 2.56
N ASP A 42 0.47 9.34 3.79
CA ASP A 42 1.73 9.15 4.49
C ASP A 42 2.73 8.33 3.64
N ASN A 43 4.01 8.71 3.68
CA ASN A 43 5.04 8.14 2.81
C ASN A 43 5.21 6.63 2.99
N PHE A 44 5.14 6.15 4.24
CA PHE A 44 5.25 4.72 4.53
C PHE A 44 4.06 3.97 3.95
N ARG A 45 2.83 4.45 4.17
CA ARG A 45 1.63 3.86 3.57
C ARG A 45 1.67 3.86 2.05
N ARG A 46 2.10 4.97 1.43
CA ARG A 46 2.27 5.06 -0.02
C ARG A 46 3.26 4.01 -0.52
N HIS A 47 4.41 3.86 0.14
CA HIS A 47 5.41 2.85 -0.20
C HIS A 47 4.82 1.44 -0.11
N CYS A 48 4.11 1.10 0.98
CA CYS A 48 3.48 -0.21 1.11
C CYS A 48 2.44 -0.47 0.01
N LEU A 49 1.57 0.49 -0.27
CA LEU A 49 0.53 0.35 -1.30
C LEU A 49 1.12 0.23 -2.72
N LEU A 50 2.17 0.99 -3.05
CA LEU A 50 2.81 0.93 -4.36
C LEU A 50 3.58 -0.38 -4.59
N ASN A 51 4.17 -0.95 -3.53
CA ASN A 51 4.97 -2.17 -3.62
C ASN A 51 4.19 -3.44 -3.21
N GLY A 52 2.91 -3.31 -2.83
CA GLY A 52 2.09 -4.43 -2.39
C GLY A 52 2.57 -5.06 -1.07
N LEU A 53 3.16 -4.27 -0.18
CA LEU A 53 3.71 -4.75 1.09
C LEU A 53 2.64 -4.78 2.18
N ASP A 54 2.53 -5.93 2.85
CA ASP A 54 1.86 -6.10 4.13
C ASP A 54 2.90 -6.26 5.26
N ASP A 55 2.47 -6.54 6.50
CA ASP A 55 3.39 -6.69 7.64
C ASP A 55 4.42 -7.82 7.44
N ILE A 56 4.02 -8.89 6.75
CA ILE A 56 4.91 -10.00 6.39
C ILE A 56 5.88 -9.56 5.29
N GLY A 57 5.39 -8.88 4.26
CA GLY A 57 6.18 -8.32 3.16
C GLY A 57 7.25 -7.37 3.67
N LEU A 58 6.89 -6.46 4.57
CA LEU A 58 7.83 -5.57 5.26
C LEU A 58 8.89 -6.34 6.04
N THR A 59 8.50 -7.43 6.72
CA THR A 59 9.45 -8.30 7.41
C THR A 59 10.40 -8.99 6.42
N LEU A 60 9.86 -9.44 5.28
CA LEU A 60 10.62 -10.13 4.24
C LEU A 60 11.53 -9.21 3.41
N GLU A 61 11.35 -7.89 3.46
CA GLU A 61 12.37 -6.95 2.96
C GLU A 61 13.72 -7.15 3.66
N GLN A 62 13.73 -7.69 4.89
CA GLN A 62 14.93 -8.03 5.64
C GLN A 62 15.35 -9.50 5.47
N SER A 63 14.89 -10.19 4.40
CA SER A 63 15.10 -11.63 4.22
C SER A 63 16.58 -12.06 4.26
N ASP A 64 17.50 -11.23 3.81
CA ASP A 64 18.93 -11.56 3.87
C ASP A 64 19.48 -11.53 5.30
N PHE A 65 19.02 -10.60 6.14
CA PHE A 65 19.35 -10.60 7.57
C PHE A 65 18.74 -11.82 8.27
N ILE A 66 17.50 -12.17 7.92
CA ILE A 66 16.83 -13.37 8.44
C ILE A 66 17.65 -14.61 8.10
N LYS A 67 18.02 -14.81 6.83
CA LYS A 67 18.86 -15.95 6.39
C LYS A 67 20.20 -15.99 7.10
N GLN A 68 20.88 -14.86 7.25
CA GLN A 68 22.17 -14.79 7.95
C GLN A 68 22.03 -15.20 9.42
N TYR A 69 20.98 -14.70 10.09
CA TYR A 69 20.66 -15.07 11.46
C TYR A 69 20.35 -16.57 11.58
N GLU A 70 19.54 -17.12 10.69
CA GLU A 70 19.17 -18.54 10.66
C GLU A 70 20.40 -19.44 10.42
N ALA A 71 21.28 -19.08 9.49
CA ALA A 71 22.52 -19.82 9.24
C ALA A 71 23.43 -19.84 10.48
N LYS A 72 23.58 -18.68 11.15
CA LYS A 72 24.33 -18.60 12.40
C LYS A 72 23.69 -19.45 13.50
N ARG A 73 22.36 -19.42 13.63
CA ARG A 73 21.63 -20.22 14.63
C ARG A 73 21.77 -21.71 14.40
N LYS A 74 21.72 -22.17 13.15
CA LYS A 74 21.96 -23.58 12.80
C LYS A 74 23.33 -24.06 13.27
N ALA A 75 24.37 -23.23 13.13
CA ALA A 75 25.71 -23.58 13.60
C ALA A 75 25.85 -23.55 15.13
N GLN A 76 25.17 -22.61 15.82
CA GLN A 76 25.28 -22.44 17.27
C GLN A 76 24.43 -23.42 18.08
N ALA A 77 23.27 -23.81 17.55
CA ALA A 77 22.32 -24.67 18.22
C ALA A 77 21.79 -25.74 17.25
N PRO A 78 22.65 -26.66 16.76
CA PRO A 78 22.26 -27.64 15.75
C PRO A 78 21.11 -28.56 16.20
N TRP A 79 20.99 -28.82 17.50
CA TRP A 79 19.91 -29.65 18.07
C TRP A 79 18.49 -29.04 17.90
N LEU A 80 18.38 -27.74 17.61
CA LEU A 80 17.08 -27.10 17.34
C LEU A 80 16.58 -27.37 15.91
N PHE A 81 17.47 -27.85 15.03
CA PHE A 81 17.22 -28.05 13.61
C PHE A 81 17.42 -29.51 13.17
N ALA A 82 17.62 -30.42 14.12
CA ALA A 82 17.70 -31.84 13.86
C ALA A 82 16.27 -32.41 13.77
N GLU A 83 15.90 -32.90 12.59
CA GLU A 83 14.76 -33.81 12.39
C GLU A 83 15.21 -35.27 12.55
#